data_AF-A0A6N3D630-F1
#
_entry.id   AF-A0A6N3D630-F1
#
_cell.length_a   1.000
_cell.length_b   1.000
_cell.length_c   1.000
_cell.angle_alpha   90.00
_cell.angle_beta   90.00
_cell.angle_gamma   90.00
#
_symmetry.space_group_name_H-M   'P 1'
#
loop_
_entity.id
_entity.type
_entity.pdbx_description
1 polymer ?
#
loop_
_entity_poly.entity_id
_entity_poly.type
_entity_poly.pdbx_seq_one_letter_code
_entity_poly.pdbx_strand_id
1 'polypeptide(L)'
;MIDSVLLNKNPCGCLLERSRFNRRSRQLIWLVQIIRQAINTQISPNNIVIIDSFPLSLCQLVRNHRAHVFNELADIGYNSSKHLWVYGFKVHMLVTLSGYILNYVVTPASVHDIRAVDDLLENCSQSYVLADLAYLNYVLREQLKQKSYHLWTPLRQNMVRAKQHNHWKLMAMRRTIETRFSELCAFLMSNKH
;
A
#
# COMPACT_ATOMS: atom_id res chain seq x y z
N MET A 1 56.89 -6.12 -9.65
CA MET A 1 56.06 -6.96 -10.54
C MET A 1 54.61 -6.73 -10.15
N ILE A 2 53.99 -5.78 -10.85
CA ILE A 2 52.56 -5.54 -11.07
C ILE A 2 51.66 -5.24 -9.85
N ASP A 3 51.20 -3.99 -9.85
CA ASP A 3 50.06 -3.40 -9.14
C ASP A 3 48.73 -4.16 -9.30
N SER A 4 47.87 -4.06 -8.28
CA SER A 4 46.44 -3.66 -8.34
C SER A 4 45.71 -4.22 -7.11
N VAL A 5 45.32 -3.44 -6.09
CA VAL A 5 44.44 -2.26 -6.13
C VAL A 5 43.17 -2.52 -6.95
N LEU A 6 42.42 -3.59 -6.67
CA LEU A 6 41.06 -3.78 -7.21
C LEU A 6 40.12 -4.58 -6.28
N LEU A 7 40.00 -4.18 -5.01
CA LEU A 7 38.81 -4.54 -4.20
C LEU A 7 38.24 -3.35 -3.40
N ASN A 8 38.59 -2.13 -3.82
CA ASN A 8 38.14 -0.91 -3.16
C ASN A 8 37.49 0.05 -4.15
N LYS A 9 36.32 -0.32 -4.68
CA LYS A 9 35.36 0.61 -5.29
C LYS A 9 33.92 0.16 -5.01
N ASN A 10 33.48 0.30 -3.77
CA ASN A 10 32.10 0.66 -3.52
C ASN A 10 32.01 2.18 -3.72
N PRO A 11 31.34 2.70 -4.77
CA PRO A 11 31.33 4.13 -5.06
C PRO A 11 30.44 4.95 -4.12
N CYS A 12 29.88 4.34 -3.07
CA CYS A 12 29.12 5.03 -2.04
C CYS A 12 29.65 4.58 -0.67
N GLY A 13 30.08 5.55 0.15
CA GLY A 13 30.68 5.34 1.46
C GLY A 13 29.85 4.46 2.41
N CYS A 14 30.51 3.92 3.43
CA CYS A 14 29.98 2.97 4.42
C CYS A 14 28.47 3.15 4.69
N LEU A 15 27.68 2.12 4.37
CA LEU A 15 26.26 2.07 4.70
C LEU A 15 26.08 2.39 6.19
N LEU A 16 25.15 3.31 6.48
CA LEU A 16 24.87 3.70 7.85
C LEU A 16 24.36 2.50 8.66
N GLU A 17 24.83 2.41 9.90
CA GLU A 17 24.20 1.54 10.90
C GLU A 17 22.69 1.82 10.96
N ARG A 18 21.88 0.76 11.06
CA ARG A 18 20.42 0.80 10.98
C ARG A 18 19.79 1.85 11.90
N SER A 19 20.30 2.00 13.12
CA SER A 19 19.84 3.00 14.09
C SER A 19 20.02 4.44 13.57
N ARG A 20 21.19 4.73 12.98
CA ARG A 20 21.55 6.03 12.40
C ARG A 20 20.75 6.30 11.12
N PHE A 21 20.59 5.29 10.27
CA PHE A 21 19.73 5.38 9.09
C PHE A 21 18.29 5.74 9.52
N ASN A 22 17.68 4.96 10.40
CA ASN A 22 16.30 5.19 10.86
C ASN A 22 16.10 6.57 11.49
N ARG A 23 17.08 7.05 12.28
CA ARG A 23 17.02 8.40 12.87
C ARG A 23 17.03 9.49 11.80
N ARG A 24 17.91 9.38 10.80
CA ARG A 24 17.96 10.33 9.68
C ARG A 24 16.70 10.24 8.81
N SER A 25 16.23 9.04 8.49
CA SER A 25 15.00 8.83 7.72
C SER A 25 13.79 9.48 8.38
N ARG A 26 13.66 9.39 9.71
CA ARG A 26 12.61 10.11 10.46
C ARG A 26 12.70 11.62 10.33
N GLN A 27 13.91 12.18 10.34
CA GLN A 27 14.12 13.62 10.17
C GLN A 27 13.82 14.10 8.75
N LEU A 28 13.82 13.20 7.77
CA LEU A 28 13.57 13.51 6.36
C LEU A 28 12.14 13.18 5.91
N ILE A 29 11.30 12.62 6.78
CA ILE A 29 9.95 12.18 6.39
C ILE A 29 9.12 13.34 5.84
N TRP A 30 9.22 14.53 6.44
CA TRP A 30 8.51 15.73 5.98
C TRP A 30 8.97 16.14 4.57
N LEU A 31 10.27 16.03 4.27
CA LEU A 31 10.81 16.35 2.95
C LEU A 31 10.30 15.37 1.90
N VAL A 32 10.24 14.07 2.24
CA VAL A 32 9.63 13.05 1.37
C VAL A 32 8.16 13.39 1.09
N GLN A 33 7.41 13.87 2.09
CA GLN A 33 6.02 14.30 1.87
C GLN A 33 5.91 15.50 0.93
N ILE A 34 6.78 16.51 1.08
CA ILE A 34 6.78 17.68 0.19
C ILE A 34 7.11 17.27 -1.24
N ILE A 35 8.15 16.45 -1.43
CA ILE A 35 8.51 15.95 -2.75
C ILE A 35 7.35 15.17 -3.37
N ARG A 36 6.68 14.31 -2.58
CA ARG A 36 5.50 13.57 -3.03
C ARG A 36 4.39 14.52 -3.48
N GLN A 37 4.03 15.50 -2.64
CA GLN A 37 2.98 16.48 -2.95
C GLN A 37 3.32 17.29 -4.21
N ALA A 38 4.57 17.72 -4.38
CA ALA A 38 5.01 18.47 -5.56
C ALA A 38 5.00 17.62 -6.85
N ILE A 39 5.19 16.30 -6.76
CA ILE A 39 5.03 15.40 -7.90
C ILE A 39 3.56 15.10 -8.16
N ASN A 40 2.72 14.97 -7.12
CA ASN A 40 1.27 14.77 -7.27
C ASN A 40 0.63 15.84 -8.17
N THR A 41 1.03 17.10 -8.05
CA THR A 41 0.50 18.20 -8.87
C THR A 41 0.84 18.07 -10.36
N GLN A 42 1.82 17.24 -10.72
CA GLN A 42 2.23 16.98 -12.10
C GLN A 42 1.53 15.76 -12.71
N ILE A 43 0.82 14.97 -11.90
CA ILE A 43 0.15 13.76 -12.37
C ILE A 43 -1.21 14.13 -12.97
N SER A 44 -1.43 13.73 -14.21
CA SER A 44 -2.67 14.01 -14.93
C SER A 44 -3.91 13.54 -14.13
N PRO A 45 -4.97 14.37 -14.05
CA PRO A 45 -6.23 14.00 -13.42
C PRO A 45 -6.98 12.91 -14.21
N ASN A 46 -6.63 12.69 -15.48
CA ASN A 46 -7.24 11.66 -16.32
C ASN A 46 -6.62 10.27 -16.10
N ASN A 47 -5.61 10.15 -15.23
CA ASN A 47 -4.98 8.88 -14.95
C ASN A 47 -5.89 8.00 -14.10
N ILE A 48 -5.88 6.69 -14.40
CA ILE A 48 -6.46 5.68 -13.52
C ILE A 48 -5.56 5.50 -12.30
N VAL A 49 -6.19 5.44 -11.15
CA VAL A 49 -5.54 5.15 -9.87
C VAL A 49 -6.07 3.83 -9.31
N ILE A 50 -5.28 3.20 -8.46
CA ILE A 50 -5.60 1.95 -7.81
C ILE A 50 -5.58 2.18 -6.31
N ILE A 51 -6.61 1.70 -5.62
CA ILE A 51 -6.62 1.54 -4.17
C ILE A 51 -6.37 0.07 -3.86
N ASP A 52 -5.37 -0.20 -3.03
CA ASP A 52 -5.06 -1.53 -2.54
C ASP A 52 -4.41 -1.46 -1.15
N SER A 53 -4.49 -2.54 -0.39
CA SER A 53 -4.01 -2.61 0.99
C SER A 53 -3.17 -3.85 1.26
N PHE A 54 -2.28 -3.77 2.24
CA PHE A 54 -1.53 -4.92 2.70
C PHE A 54 -1.29 -4.90 4.22
N PRO A 55 -1.18 -6.08 4.85
CA PRO A 55 -0.90 -6.16 6.28
C PRO A 55 0.57 -5.82 6.57
N LEU A 56 0.79 -4.93 7.53
CA LEU A 56 2.10 -4.68 8.13
C LEU A 56 2.12 -5.37 9.51
N SER A 57 2.49 -6.64 9.50
CA SER A 57 2.65 -7.40 10.74
C SER A 57 3.70 -6.75 11.65
N LEU A 58 3.57 -6.84 12.97
CA LEU A 58 4.60 -6.40 13.92
C LEU A 58 5.40 -7.57 14.51
N CYS A 59 4.87 -8.80 14.45
CA CYS A 59 5.53 -9.98 15.00
C CYS A 59 5.31 -11.22 14.13
N GLN A 60 5.97 -12.32 14.48
CA GLN A 60 5.65 -13.62 13.90
C GLN A 60 4.26 -14.08 14.40
N LEU A 61 3.56 -14.88 13.59
CA LEU A 61 2.21 -15.37 13.87
C LEU A 61 2.07 -16.01 15.27
N VAL A 62 3.05 -16.84 15.66
CA VAL A 62 3.12 -17.51 16.97
C VAL A 62 3.09 -16.54 18.15
N ARG A 63 3.49 -15.27 17.94
CA ARG A 63 3.56 -14.24 18.98
C ARG A 63 2.41 -13.24 18.92
N ASN A 64 1.46 -13.37 18.00
CA ASN A 64 0.38 -12.38 17.80
C ASN A 64 -0.38 -12.05 19.09
N HIS A 65 -0.72 -13.06 19.89
CA HIS A 65 -1.47 -12.86 21.13
C HIS A 65 -0.62 -12.39 22.33
N ARG A 66 0.71 -12.37 22.18
CA ARG A 66 1.66 -11.98 23.24
C ARG A 66 2.33 -10.64 22.97
N ALA A 67 2.29 -10.18 21.73
CA ALA A 67 2.94 -8.95 21.31
C ALA A 67 2.07 -7.74 21.72
N HIS A 68 2.69 -6.80 22.43
CA HIS A 68 1.99 -5.64 22.99
C HIS A 68 2.72 -4.31 22.78
N VAL A 69 3.75 -4.31 21.94
CA VAL A 69 4.67 -3.17 21.73
C VAL A 69 3.93 -1.91 21.25
N PHE A 70 2.78 -2.06 20.59
CA PHE A 70 1.97 -0.96 20.03
C PHE A 70 0.48 -1.06 20.41
N ASN A 71 0.14 -1.55 21.62
CA ASN A 71 -1.25 -1.86 22.00
C ASN A 71 -2.28 -0.72 21.81
N GLU A 72 -1.87 0.53 21.85
CA GLU A 72 -2.79 1.67 21.65
C GLU A 72 -3.02 2.02 20.17
N LEU A 73 -2.17 1.51 19.27
CA LEU A 73 -2.15 1.88 17.85
C LEU A 73 -2.39 0.68 16.92
N ALA A 74 -1.98 -0.52 17.34
CA ALA A 74 -2.05 -1.75 16.57
C ALA A 74 -2.94 -2.78 17.27
N ASP A 75 -3.60 -3.60 16.47
CA ASP A 75 -4.49 -4.65 16.96
C ASP A 75 -4.34 -5.93 16.13
N ILE A 76 -5.21 -6.91 16.41
CA ILE A 76 -5.27 -8.16 15.68
C ILE A 76 -6.36 -8.06 14.60
N GLY A 77 -5.96 -8.18 13.34
CA GLY A 77 -6.87 -8.22 12.19
C GLY A 77 -6.82 -9.57 11.48
N TYR A 78 -7.96 -10.00 10.92
CA TYR A 78 -8.03 -11.19 10.07
C TYR A 78 -7.93 -10.79 8.59
N ASN A 79 -6.94 -11.33 7.89
CA ASN A 79 -6.82 -11.23 6.45
C ASN A 79 -7.55 -12.42 5.80
N SER A 80 -8.71 -12.14 5.20
CA SER A 80 -9.55 -13.17 4.57
C SER A 80 -8.87 -13.84 3.38
N SER A 81 -8.18 -13.07 2.53
CA SER A 81 -7.49 -13.60 1.33
C SER A 81 -6.36 -14.57 1.68
N LYS A 82 -5.68 -14.37 2.81
CA LYS A 82 -4.58 -15.23 3.28
C LYS A 82 -4.98 -16.19 4.40
N HIS A 83 -6.23 -16.16 4.83
CA HIS A 83 -6.75 -16.94 5.96
C HIS A 83 -5.87 -16.85 7.23
N LEU A 84 -5.45 -15.63 7.58
CA LEU A 84 -4.42 -15.41 8.61
C LEU A 84 -4.78 -14.26 9.55
N TRP A 85 -4.56 -14.46 10.84
CA TRP A 85 -4.58 -13.40 11.85
C TRP A 85 -3.22 -12.69 11.92
N VAL A 86 -3.23 -11.37 11.97
CA VAL A 86 -2.02 -10.55 12.04
C VAL A 86 -2.16 -9.54 13.17
N TYR A 87 -1.22 -9.55 14.11
CA TYR A 87 -1.04 -8.41 15.02
C TYR A 87 -0.21 -7.34 14.32
N GLY A 88 -0.77 -6.15 14.16
CA GLY A 88 -0.07 -5.03 13.56
C GLY A 88 -0.98 -3.98 12.95
N PHE A 89 -0.55 -3.49 11.80
CA PHE A 89 -1.25 -2.45 11.05
C PHE A 89 -1.71 -2.98 9.69
N LYS A 90 -2.58 -2.24 9.05
CA LYS A 90 -2.91 -2.36 7.64
C LYS A 90 -2.52 -1.06 6.94
N VAL A 91 -1.75 -1.17 5.86
CA VAL A 91 -1.33 -0.04 5.04
C VAL A 91 -2.20 -0.02 3.81
N HIS A 92 -2.92 1.07 3.60
CA HIS A 92 -3.74 1.34 2.43
C HIS A 92 -3.03 2.34 1.55
N MET A 93 -3.05 2.15 0.24
CA MET A 93 -2.32 2.99 -0.71
C MET A 93 -3.22 3.38 -1.87
N LEU A 94 -3.10 4.64 -2.28
CA LEU A 94 -3.61 5.18 -3.53
C LEU A 94 -2.43 5.37 -4.47
N VAL A 95 -2.44 4.68 -5.60
CA VAL A 95 -1.29 4.59 -6.49
C VAL A 95 -1.69 4.73 -7.96
N THR A 96 -0.82 5.30 -8.78
CA THR A 96 -1.01 5.30 -10.24
C THR A 96 -0.72 3.93 -10.83
N LEU A 97 -1.16 3.68 -12.08
CA LEU A 97 -0.79 2.48 -12.84
C LEU A 97 0.74 2.27 -12.99
N SER A 98 1.53 3.35 -12.97
CA SER A 98 3.00 3.27 -13.01
C SER A 98 3.63 2.92 -11.66
N GLY A 99 2.83 2.80 -10.60
CA GLY A 99 3.25 2.46 -9.23
C GLY A 99 3.69 3.66 -8.40
N TYR A 100 3.34 4.88 -8.80
CA TYR A 100 3.62 6.07 -8.01
C TYR A 100 2.59 6.21 -6.88
N ILE A 101 3.04 6.47 -5.64
CA ILE A 101 2.16 6.58 -4.46
C ILE A 101 1.63 8.01 -4.33
N LEU A 102 0.35 8.19 -4.68
CA LEU A 102 -0.36 9.45 -4.55
C LEU A 102 -0.73 9.76 -3.11
N ASN A 103 -1.22 8.76 -2.37
CA ASN A 103 -1.56 8.89 -0.96
C ASN A 103 -1.46 7.53 -0.25
N TYR A 104 -1.37 7.53 1.08
CA TYR A 104 -1.39 6.32 1.88
C TYR A 104 -1.96 6.58 3.28
N VAL A 105 -2.59 5.57 3.85
CA VAL A 105 -3.18 5.60 5.20
C VAL A 105 -2.75 4.34 5.94
N VAL A 106 -2.39 4.49 7.22
CA VAL A 106 -2.05 3.36 8.08
C VAL A 106 -3.12 3.26 9.17
N THR A 107 -3.76 2.09 9.25
CA THR A 107 -4.80 1.79 10.25
C THR A 107 -4.38 0.60 11.10
N PRO A 108 -5.03 0.36 12.25
CA PRO A 108 -4.97 -0.94 12.90
C PRO A 108 -5.34 -2.07 11.92
N ALA A 109 -4.82 -3.28 12.15
CA ALA A 109 -5.00 -4.42 11.25
C ALA A 109 -6.46 -4.85 11.08
N SER A 110 -7.30 -4.67 12.11
CA SER A 110 -8.72 -5.07 12.10
C SER A 110 -9.62 -4.17 11.23
N VAL A 111 -9.15 -2.97 10.89
CA VAL A 111 -9.95 -1.97 10.17
C VAL A 111 -10.30 -2.46 8.76
N HIS A 112 -11.60 -2.42 8.44
CA HIS A 112 -12.09 -2.75 7.11
C HIS A 112 -11.59 -1.77 6.05
N ASP A 113 -11.23 -2.30 4.89
CA ASP A 113 -10.61 -1.58 3.77
C ASP A 113 -11.41 -0.36 3.32
N ILE A 114 -12.75 -0.50 3.26
CA ILE A 114 -13.67 0.58 2.88
C ILE A 114 -13.56 1.83 3.77
N ARG A 115 -13.09 1.70 5.02
CA ARG A 115 -13.00 2.83 5.97
C ARG A 115 -11.85 3.79 5.64
N ALA A 116 -10.82 3.33 4.94
CA ALA A 116 -9.68 4.17 4.57
C ALA A 116 -9.90 4.95 3.28
N VAL A 117 -11.00 4.69 2.54
CA VAL A 117 -11.18 5.21 1.18
C VAL A 117 -11.34 6.73 1.14
N ASP A 118 -12.10 7.31 2.07
CA ASP A 118 -12.29 8.77 2.11
C ASP A 118 -10.97 9.48 2.40
N ASP A 119 -10.19 8.98 3.37
CA ASP A 119 -8.86 9.52 3.71
C ASP A 119 -7.86 9.35 2.55
N LEU A 120 -7.91 8.22 1.84
CA LEU A 120 -7.05 7.97 0.68
C LEU A 120 -7.35 8.93 -0.47
N LEU A 121 -8.63 9.21 -0.72
CA LEU A 121 -9.09 10.07 -1.81
C LEU A 121 -9.11 11.56 -1.43
N GLU A 122 -8.67 11.91 -0.22
CA GLU A 122 -8.53 13.31 0.17
C GLU A 122 -7.60 14.04 -0.79
N ASN A 123 -8.10 15.13 -1.39
CA ASN A 123 -7.41 15.92 -2.42
C ASN A 123 -6.97 15.13 -3.67
N CYS A 124 -7.57 13.97 -3.93
CA CYS A 124 -7.31 13.20 -5.15
C CYS A 124 -7.98 13.89 -6.35
N SER A 125 -7.22 14.13 -7.42
CA SER A 125 -7.74 14.72 -8.65
C SER A 125 -8.20 13.68 -9.68
N GLN A 126 -7.90 12.40 -9.46
CA GLN A 126 -8.19 11.31 -10.39
C GLN A 126 -9.55 10.70 -10.12
N SER A 127 -10.46 10.79 -11.10
CA SER A 127 -11.83 10.32 -10.94
C SER A 127 -11.98 8.81 -11.12
N TYR A 128 -11.07 8.12 -11.82
CA TYR A 128 -11.18 6.69 -12.11
C TYR A 128 -10.35 5.84 -11.15
N VAL A 129 -11.05 5.10 -10.28
CA VAL A 129 -10.44 4.32 -9.20
C VAL A 129 -10.69 2.83 -9.42
N LEU A 130 -9.62 2.04 -9.58
CA LEU A 130 -9.70 0.59 -9.51
C LEU A 130 -9.42 0.14 -8.08
N ALA A 131 -10.16 -0.84 -7.59
CA ALA A 131 -9.90 -1.41 -6.28
C ALA A 131 -10.12 -2.92 -6.28
N ASP A 132 -9.64 -3.59 -5.24
CA ASP A 132 -9.82 -5.02 -5.08
C ASP A 132 -11.25 -5.40 -4.64
N LEU A 133 -11.46 -6.68 -4.38
CA LEU A 133 -12.76 -7.19 -3.95
C LEU A 133 -13.14 -6.77 -2.51
N ALA A 134 -12.17 -6.44 -1.65
CA ALA A 134 -12.44 -5.98 -0.28
C ALA A 134 -13.12 -4.60 -0.26
N TYR A 135 -12.99 -3.82 -1.35
CA TYR A 135 -13.72 -2.55 -1.55
C TYR A 135 -15.08 -2.72 -2.23
N LEU A 136 -15.51 -3.94 -2.58
CA LEU A 136 -16.83 -4.17 -3.20
C LEU A 136 -17.96 -3.88 -2.19
N ASN A 137 -18.47 -2.64 -2.23
CA ASN A 137 -19.57 -2.19 -1.37
C ASN A 137 -20.46 -1.20 -2.15
N TYR A 138 -21.78 -1.46 -2.16
CA TYR A 138 -22.75 -0.65 -2.89
C TYR A 138 -22.85 0.78 -2.34
N VAL A 139 -22.92 0.92 -1.01
CA VAL A 139 -23.02 2.23 -0.34
C VAL A 139 -21.79 3.07 -0.66
N LEU A 140 -20.60 2.48 -0.52
CA LEU A 140 -19.33 3.15 -0.87
C LEU A 140 -19.34 3.62 -2.33
N ARG A 141 -19.78 2.77 -3.27
CA ARG A 141 -19.82 3.12 -4.69
C ARG A 141 -20.73 4.32 -4.96
N GLU A 142 -21.92 4.35 -4.36
CA GLU A 142 -22.85 5.47 -4.54
C GLU A 142 -22.33 6.77 -3.89
N GLN A 143 -21.72 6.69 -2.70
CA GLN A 143 -21.08 7.84 -2.06
C GLN A 143 -19.95 8.42 -2.91
N LEU A 144 -19.09 7.56 -3.47
CA LEU A 144 -18.00 7.98 -4.35
C LEU A 144 -18.51 8.59 -5.66
N LYS A 145 -19.60 8.03 -6.21
CA LYS A 145 -20.24 8.58 -7.41
C LYS A 145 -20.79 9.99 -7.17
N GLN A 146 -21.34 10.27 -5.99
CA GLN A 146 -21.77 11.62 -5.60
C GLN A 146 -20.60 12.61 -5.53
N LYS A 147 -19.40 12.12 -5.19
CA LYS A 147 -18.14 12.87 -5.20
C LYS A 147 -17.42 12.86 -6.56
N SER A 148 -18.11 12.48 -7.64
CA SER A 148 -17.56 12.38 -9.01
C SER A 148 -16.43 11.35 -9.21
N TYR A 149 -16.32 10.36 -8.33
CA TYR A 149 -15.43 9.22 -8.50
C TYR A 149 -16.15 8.03 -9.15
N HIS A 150 -15.44 7.34 -10.04
CA HIS A 150 -15.85 6.09 -10.67
C HIS A 150 -15.06 4.93 -10.05
N LEU A 151 -15.61 4.35 -8.99
CA LEU A 151 -15.05 3.13 -8.39
C LEU A 151 -15.40 1.90 -9.22
N TRP A 152 -14.38 1.19 -9.66
CA TRP A 152 -14.50 -0.13 -10.24
C TRP A 152 -13.83 -1.17 -9.34
N THR A 153 -14.61 -2.20 -8.98
CA THR A 153 -14.14 -3.38 -8.26
C THR A 153 -14.54 -4.63 -9.05
N PRO A 154 -13.79 -5.74 -8.96
CA PRO A 154 -14.30 -7.03 -9.44
C PRO A 154 -15.61 -7.39 -8.72
N LEU A 155 -16.48 -8.12 -9.41
CA LEU A 155 -17.61 -8.81 -8.80
C LEU A 155 -17.18 -10.21 -8.36
N ARG A 156 -17.83 -10.72 -7.31
CA ARG A 156 -17.67 -12.13 -6.91
C ARG A 156 -18.15 -13.04 -8.03
N GLN A 157 -17.51 -14.19 -8.21
CA GLN A 157 -17.79 -15.10 -9.33
C GLN A 157 -19.25 -15.57 -9.39
N ASN A 158 -19.90 -15.68 -8.23
CA ASN A 158 -21.30 -16.08 -8.09
C ASN A 158 -22.30 -14.94 -8.33
N MET A 159 -21.85 -13.71 -8.55
CA MET A 159 -22.73 -12.59 -8.86
C MET A 159 -23.16 -12.59 -10.32
N VAL A 160 -24.39 -12.14 -10.55
CA VAL A 160 -24.95 -12.00 -11.89
C VAL A 160 -24.05 -11.10 -12.74
N ARG A 161 -23.78 -11.54 -13.97
CA ARG A 161 -22.91 -10.87 -14.95
C ARG A 161 -21.44 -10.68 -14.54
N ALA A 162 -20.95 -11.39 -13.52
CA ALA A 162 -19.56 -11.28 -13.08
C ALA A 162 -18.55 -11.54 -14.21
N LYS A 163 -18.82 -12.50 -15.11
CA LYS A 163 -17.94 -12.79 -16.26
C LYS A 163 -17.84 -11.63 -17.24
N GLN A 164 -18.94 -10.92 -17.51
CA GLN A 164 -18.92 -9.75 -18.40
C GLN A 164 -18.31 -8.52 -17.72
N HIS A 165 -18.58 -8.31 -16.43
CA HIS A 165 -18.08 -7.15 -15.67
C HIS A 165 -16.57 -7.25 -15.37
N ASN A 166 -16.09 -8.45 -15.02
CA ASN A 166 -14.69 -8.70 -14.64
C ASN A 166 -13.78 -8.71 -15.87
N HIS A 167 -13.59 -7.52 -16.46
CA HIS A 167 -12.77 -7.36 -17.65
C HIS A 167 -11.30 -7.67 -17.37
N TRP A 168 -10.72 -8.60 -18.13
CA TRP A 168 -9.35 -9.10 -17.91
C TRP A 168 -8.29 -8.00 -17.91
N LYS A 169 -8.44 -6.98 -18.77
CA LYS A 169 -7.51 -5.84 -18.85
C LYS A 169 -7.45 -5.02 -17.55
N LEU A 170 -8.60 -4.76 -16.91
CA LEU A 170 -8.66 -4.03 -15.63
C LEU A 170 -8.09 -4.88 -14.48
N MET A 171 -8.37 -6.18 -14.50
CA MET A 171 -7.74 -7.13 -13.57
C MET A 171 -6.22 -7.17 -13.74
N ALA A 172 -5.71 -7.18 -14.97
CA ALA A 172 -4.27 -7.16 -15.25
C ALA A 172 -3.59 -5.87 -14.77
N MET A 173 -4.21 -4.71 -15.05
CA MET A 173 -3.75 -3.41 -14.55
C MET A 173 -3.61 -3.39 -13.02
N ARG A 174 -4.61 -3.95 -12.31
CA ARG A 174 -4.57 -4.06 -10.84
C ARG A 174 -3.42 -4.93 -10.35
N ARG A 175 -3.22 -6.11 -10.96
CA ARG A 175 -2.16 -7.07 -10.59
C ARG A 175 -0.75 -6.50 -10.72
N THR A 176 -0.52 -5.55 -11.62
CA THR A 176 0.79 -4.89 -11.78
C THR A 176 1.29 -4.27 -10.47
N ILE A 177 0.37 -3.81 -9.62
CA ILE A 177 0.70 -3.18 -8.34
C ILE A 177 0.82 -4.20 -7.22
N GLU A 178 0.02 -5.27 -7.23
CA GLU A 178 0.09 -6.36 -6.23
C GLU A 178 1.50 -6.96 -6.11
N THR A 179 2.20 -7.13 -7.24
CA THR A 179 3.59 -7.63 -7.24
C THR A 179 4.52 -6.66 -6.51
N ARG A 180 4.42 -5.36 -6.80
CA ARG A 180 5.25 -4.33 -6.16
C ARG A 180 4.96 -4.20 -4.66
N PHE A 181 3.70 -4.35 -4.28
CA PHE A 181 3.30 -4.36 -2.87
C PHE A 181 3.82 -5.60 -2.15
N SER A 182 3.85 -6.74 -2.83
CA SER A 182 4.44 -7.97 -2.29
C SER A 182 5.95 -7.82 -2.06
N GLU A 183 6.67 -7.19 -2.99
CA GLU A 183 8.09 -6.85 -2.83
C GLU A 183 8.32 -5.87 -1.67
N LEU A 184 7.50 -4.82 -1.56
CA LEU A 184 7.56 -3.87 -0.45
C LEU A 184 7.30 -4.56 0.89
N CYS A 185 6.28 -5.42 0.96
CA CYS A 185 5.99 -6.23 2.13
C CYS A 185 7.17 -7.11 2.52
N ALA A 186 7.77 -7.80 1.54
CA ALA A 186 8.93 -8.64 1.76
C ALA A 186 10.10 -7.83 2.32
N PHE A 187 10.39 -6.64 1.76
CA PHE A 187 11.43 -5.76 2.27
C PHE A 187 11.16 -5.30 3.72
N LEU A 188 9.93 -4.90 4.03
CA LEU A 188 9.54 -4.45 5.38
C LEU A 188 9.57 -5.60 6.40
N MET A 189 9.27 -6.83 5.99
CA MET A 189 9.26 -8.00 6.86
C MET A 189 10.63 -8.67 7.02
N SER A 190 11.47 -8.70 5.98
CA SER A 190 12.83 -9.27 6.02
C SER A 190 13.78 -8.45 6.90
N ASN A 191 13.49 -7.17 7.12
CA ASN A 191 14.22 -6.31 8.04
C ASN A 191 13.86 -6.54 9.53
N LYS A 192 13.14 -7.60 9.91
CA LYS A 192 12.76 -7.85 11.32
C LYS A 192 13.77 -8.68 12.13
N HIS A 193 14.96 -8.90 11.59
CA HIS A 193 16.07 -9.55 12.29
C HIS A 193 17.15 -8.54 12.67
#